data_AF-A0A2T3HTK3-F1
#
_entry.id   AF-A0A2T3HTK3-F1
#
_cell.length_a   1.000
_cell.length_b   1.000
_cell.length_c   1.000
_cell.angle_alpha   90.00
_cell.angle_beta   90.00
_cell.angle_gamma   90.00
#
_symmetry.space_group_name_H-M   'P 1'
#
loop_
_entity.id
_entity.type
_entity.pdbx_description
1 polymer ?
#
loop_
_entity_poly.entity_id
_entity_poly.type
_entity_poly.pdbx_seq_one_letter_code
_entity_poly.pdbx_strand_id
1 'polypeptide(L)'
;MNLIESKTTSLLIADSPITVGIIGGGIAGSTIALRLAEQGVNVQLFEEGKSLVNGPPICHLHAGGNLYREISDQQCITLLKQSIDTLRVYQHTSNIRPTVIAIPCNDAGHPDDLLPRLTLLQQTYQALVADDAKNCVLGNPNDYFKLYQRSDLERLALQDNPQQPLTPDQWMIPVAKSINLDQFKYPLVMVQEYGLSVFRIAATLALALQRLPHCHVNTNTKVTSLAELPNGWQVSSQDATNHQQQINVDYLVNAGGYRTGTIDDLAHIPRQRMVEFKAAYVAHWSQCDAQWPEVIFHGERGTPNGMAQLTPYPDGFFQLHGMTQDITLFKNGLVASNGNSAQPQLDASFKEKLQQHWTQQEIEQRTQRAINHMAQFVNHFDQATVGGKPLFGAQQIPGNDPTLRAADVSYSHQRYARSEIVKASSALSVADAIIEQLAALNLIQSPPPQTRENAFPVAQQLSLNEIVSYAEKLAAERGFPTSLARPIGH
;
A
#
# COMPACT_ATOMS: atom_id res chain seq x y z
N MET A 1 22.89 -18.42 20.42
CA MET A 1 24.33 -18.41 20.12
C MET A 1 24.68 -19.78 19.58
N ASN A 2 24.72 -19.91 18.25
CA ASN A 2 25.30 -21.05 17.52
C ASN A 2 25.79 -20.43 16.21
N LEU A 3 27.05 -20.01 16.22
CA LEU A 3 27.74 -19.48 15.05
C LEU A 3 27.96 -20.64 14.08
N ILE A 4 27.34 -20.57 12.91
CA ILE A 4 27.75 -21.38 11.77
C ILE A 4 29.08 -20.78 11.29
N GLU A 5 30.12 -21.60 11.28
CA GLU A 5 31.46 -21.23 10.82
C GLU A 5 31.41 -20.73 9.37
N SER A 6 31.67 -19.43 9.21
CA SER A 6 31.93 -18.79 7.94
C SER A 6 33.27 -19.31 7.41
N LYS A 7 33.24 -20.19 6.41
CA LYS A 7 34.39 -20.38 5.52
C LYS A 7 34.54 -19.09 4.71
N THR A 8 35.49 -18.26 5.13
CA THR A 8 35.90 -17.04 4.44
C THR A 8 36.63 -17.41 3.15
N THR A 9 35.87 -17.70 2.10
CA THR A 9 36.39 -17.64 0.74
C THR A 9 36.35 -16.16 0.35
N SER A 10 37.51 -15.51 0.30
CA SER A 10 37.66 -14.18 -0.27
C SER A 10 37.25 -14.24 -1.76
N LEU A 11 35.99 -13.94 -2.03
CA LEU A 11 35.49 -13.74 -3.38
C LEU A 11 36.11 -12.45 -3.90
N LEU A 12 36.90 -12.58 -4.97
CA LEU A 12 37.30 -11.48 -5.83
C LEU A 12 36.02 -10.72 -6.22
N ILE A 13 35.99 -9.41 -5.99
CA ILE A 13 34.94 -8.53 -6.52
C ILE A 13 34.94 -8.76 -8.03
N ALA A 14 33.88 -9.36 -8.55
CA ALA A 14 33.78 -9.63 -9.99
C ALA A 14 33.80 -8.29 -10.75
N ASP A 15 34.54 -8.23 -11.85
CA ASP A 15 34.59 -7.05 -12.74
C ASP A 15 33.23 -6.71 -13.39
N SER A 16 32.21 -7.57 -13.20
CA SER A 16 30.84 -7.37 -13.70
C SER A 16 29.86 -7.13 -12.54
N PRO A 17 28.90 -6.19 -12.68
CA PRO A 17 27.92 -5.92 -11.64
C PRO A 17 27.09 -7.18 -11.34
N ILE A 18 26.88 -7.44 -10.05
CA ILE A 18 26.05 -8.55 -9.59
C ILE A 18 24.64 -8.48 -10.18
N THR A 19 24.02 -9.64 -10.36
CA THR A 19 22.63 -9.76 -10.84
C THR A 19 21.72 -10.24 -9.72
N VAL A 20 20.68 -9.48 -9.41
CA VAL A 20 19.64 -9.84 -8.43
C VAL A 20 18.37 -10.22 -9.17
N GLY A 21 17.88 -11.44 -8.92
CA GLY A 21 16.55 -11.87 -9.35
C GLY A 21 15.50 -11.44 -8.36
N ILE A 22 14.38 -10.89 -8.82
CA ILE A 22 13.24 -10.50 -7.99
C ILE A 22 11.98 -11.15 -8.54
N ILE A 23 11.26 -11.90 -7.72
CA ILE A 23 10.04 -12.59 -8.11
C ILE A 23 8.83 -11.86 -7.52
N GLY A 24 8.00 -11.26 -8.37
CA GLY A 24 6.81 -10.50 -8.02
C GLY A 24 6.97 -9.00 -8.29
N GLY A 25 6.24 -8.49 -9.28
CA GLY A 25 6.20 -7.09 -9.69
C GLY A 25 5.21 -6.23 -8.90
N GLY A 26 4.83 -6.65 -7.69
CA GLY A 26 4.05 -5.82 -6.76
C GLY A 26 4.82 -4.58 -6.30
N ILE A 27 4.23 -3.77 -5.41
CA ILE A 27 4.91 -2.55 -4.92
C ILE A 27 6.25 -2.89 -4.24
N ALA A 28 6.32 -3.98 -3.47
CA ALA A 28 7.56 -4.39 -2.81
C ALA A 28 8.67 -4.71 -3.82
N GLY A 29 8.45 -5.69 -4.70
CA GLY A 29 9.45 -6.13 -5.67
C GLY A 29 9.85 -5.03 -6.67
N SER A 30 8.90 -4.22 -7.14
CA SER A 30 9.19 -3.10 -8.03
C SER A 30 10.00 -1.99 -7.35
N THR A 31 9.74 -1.72 -6.06
CA THR A 31 10.53 -0.74 -5.28
C THR A 31 11.94 -1.24 -5.00
N ILE A 32 12.09 -2.53 -4.68
CA ILE A 32 13.40 -3.17 -4.54
C ILE A 32 14.17 -3.12 -5.86
N ALA A 33 13.52 -3.44 -6.98
CA ALA A 33 14.10 -3.36 -8.32
C ALA A 33 14.60 -1.94 -8.62
N LEU A 34 13.77 -0.94 -8.33
CA LEU A 34 14.12 0.47 -8.54
C LEU A 34 15.35 0.84 -7.71
N ARG A 35 15.33 0.55 -6.40
CA ARG A 35 16.44 0.89 -5.50
C ARG A 35 17.76 0.24 -5.93
N LEU A 36 17.71 -1.05 -6.29
CA LEU A 36 18.90 -1.80 -6.71
C LEU A 36 19.47 -1.26 -8.03
N ALA A 37 18.61 -1.07 -9.03
CA ALA A 37 19.03 -0.59 -10.35
C ALA A 37 19.61 0.84 -10.29
N GLU A 38 19.08 1.71 -9.43
CA GLU A 38 19.63 3.05 -9.15
C GLU A 38 21.00 3.01 -8.46
N GLN A 39 21.38 1.87 -7.86
CA GLN A 39 22.73 1.63 -7.33
C GLN A 39 23.65 0.92 -8.34
N GLY A 40 23.21 0.73 -9.58
CA GLY A 40 23.98 0.05 -10.63
C GLY A 40 24.00 -1.48 -10.53
N VAL A 41 23.16 -2.07 -9.66
CA VAL A 41 22.98 -3.52 -9.59
C VAL A 41 22.12 -3.98 -10.77
N ASN A 42 22.55 -5.06 -11.45
CA ASN A 42 21.72 -5.64 -12.50
C ASN A 42 20.51 -6.34 -11.87
N VAL A 43 19.32 -6.10 -12.38
CA VAL A 43 18.06 -6.63 -11.84
C VAL A 43 17.30 -7.40 -12.92
N GLN A 44 16.82 -8.58 -12.54
CA GLN A 44 15.87 -9.39 -13.31
C GLN A 44 14.57 -9.49 -12.52
N LEU A 45 13.58 -8.66 -12.86
CA LEU A 45 12.27 -8.65 -12.22
C LEU A 45 11.30 -9.54 -13.01
N PHE A 46 10.69 -10.52 -12.34
CA PHE A 46 9.71 -11.44 -12.92
C PHE A 46 8.31 -11.12 -12.40
N GLU A 47 7.39 -10.80 -13.29
CA GLU A 47 5.98 -10.52 -12.96
C GLU A 47 5.05 -11.39 -13.82
N GLU A 48 4.22 -12.19 -13.16
CA GLU A 48 3.28 -13.09 -13.84
C GLU A 48 2.19 -12.31 -14.59
N GLY A 49 1.78 -11.15 -14.06
CA GLY A 49 0.77 -10.28 -14.66
C GLY A 49 1.30 -9.38 -15.78
N LYS A 50 0.38 -8.66 -16.40
CA LYS A 50 0.63 -7.77 -17.56
C LYS A 50 1.36 -6.48 -17.22
N SER A 51 1.29 -6.03 -15.96
CA SER A 51 1.81 -4.74 -15.51
C SER A 51 2.19 -4.79 -14.03
N LEU A 52 3.09 -3.89 -13.62
CA LEU A 52 3.57 -3.79 -12.25
C LEU A 52 2.52 -3.19 -11.30
N VAL A 53 2.63 -3.51 -10.02
CA VAL A 53 1.76 -3.01 -8.93
C VAL A 53 0.28 -3.19 -9.29
N ASN A 54 -0.09 -4.45 -9.49
CA ASN A 54 -1.43 -4.92 -9.86
C ASN A 54 -2.14 -5.67 -8.72
N GLY A 55 -1.57 -5.61 -7.51
CA GLY A 55 -2.04 -6.30 -6.32
C GLY A 55 -3.21 -5.58 -5.59
N PRO A 56 -3.45 -5.90 -4.30
CA PRO A 56 -4.58 -5.39 -3.52
C PRO A 56 -4.63 -3.84 -3.46
N PRO A 57 -5.80 -3.26 -3.11
CA PRO A 57 -5.99 -1.81 -3.10
C PRO A 57 -4.97 -1.07 -2.22
N ILE A 58 -4.39 0.00 -2.76
CA ILE A 58 -3.63 1.03 -2.04
C ILE A 58 -4.37 2.34 -2.27
N CYS A 59 -5.01 2.85 -1.22
CA CYS A 59 -5.83 4.08 -1.29
C CYS A 59 -5.42 5.13 -0.24
N HIS A 60 -4.62 4.73 0.74
CA HIS A 60 -4.37 5.49 1.96
C HIS A 60 -2.91 5.35 2.40
N LEU A 61 -2.30 6.45 2.84
CA LEU A 61 -0.87 6.52 3.15
C LEU A 61 -0.51 5.86 4.49
N HIS A 62 -1.43 5.84 5.44
CA HIS A 62 -1.23 5.33 6.80
C HIS A 62 -0.19 6.13 7.63
N ALA A 63 -0.05 7.44 7.39
CA ALA A 63 0.97 8.29 8.04
C ALA A 63 0.70 8.50 9.54
N GLY A 64 1.24 7.60 10.36
CA GLY A 64 0.95 7.53 11.80
C GLY A 64 -0.13 6.51 12.16
N GLY A 65 -0.82 5.94 11.16
CA GLY A 65 -1.85 4.94 11.36
C GLY A 65 -2.99 5.42 12.27
N ASN A 66 -3.41 6.68 12.12
CA ASN A 66 -4.30 7.34 13.10
C ASN A 66 -5.69 6.68 13.19
N LEU A 67 -6.10 5.97 12.14
CA LEU A 67 -7.34 5.18 12.11
C LEU A 67 -7.29 3.87 12.93
N TYR A 68 -6.09 3.42 13.34
CA TYR A 68 -5.91 2.20 14.12
C TYR A 68 -5.87 2.50 15.62
N ARG A 69 -6.64 1.77 16.41
CA ARG A 69 -6.64 1.91 17.88
C ARG A 69 -5.62 0.98 18.52
N GLU A 70 -5.52 -0.21 17.94
CA GLU A 70 -4.88 -1.39 18.49
C GLU A 70 -3.36 -1.48 18.24
N ILE A 71 -2.80 -0.61 17.41
CA ILE A 71 -1.36 -0.61 17.12
C ILE A 71 -0.59 0.21 18.15
N SER A 72 0.66 -0.20 18.40
CA SER A 72 1.55 0.49 19.34
C SER A 72 2.04 1.83 18.81
N ASP A 73 2.41 2.74 19.71
CA ASP A 73 3.00 4.04 19.35
C ASP A 73 4.27 3.89 18.51
N GLN A 74 5.07 2.84 18.76
CA GLN A 74 6.25 2.54 17.95
C GLN A 74 5.87 2.18 16.50
N GLN A 75 4.79 1.42 16.30
CA GLN A 75 4.28 1.14 14.95
C GLN A 75 3.76 2.42 14.28
N CYS A 76 3.07 3.30 15.02
CA CYS A 76 2.64 4.59 14.50
C CYS A 76 3.81 5.46 14.04
N ILE A 77 4.87 5.58 14.85
CA ILE A 77 6.10 6.32 14.50
C ILE A 77 6.76 5.72 13.26
N THR A 78 6.87 4.39 13.19
CA THR A 78 7.44 3.70 12.02
C THR A 78 6.63 3.99 10.77
N LEU A 79 5.30 3.91 10.84
CA LEU A 79 4.42 4.22 9.72
C LEU A 79 4.56 5.68 9.28
N LEU A 80 4.62 6.63 10.21
CA LEU A 80 4.85 8.06 9.88
C LEU A 80 6.15 8.26 9.10
N LYS A 81 7.27 7.69 9.56
CA LYS A 81 8.57 7.78 8.87
C LYS A 81 8.52 7.18 7.47
N GLN A 82 7.95 5.97 7.36
CA GLN A 82 7.78 5.26 6.08
C GLN A 82 6.90 6.04 5.10
N SER A 83 5.86 6.69 5.59
CA SER A 83 4.97 7.51 4.79
C SER A 83 5.66 8.78 4.28
N ILE A 84 6.48 9.44 5.10
CA ILE A 84 7.30 10.59 4.67
C ILE A 84 8.27 10.16 3.57
N ASP A 85 8.99 9.05 3.77
CA ASP A 85 9.89 8.49 2.76
C ASP A 85 9.17 8.17 1.44
N THR A 86 7.98 7.60 1.55
CA THR A 86 7.14 7.28 0.38
C THR A 86 6.82 8.54 -0.42
N LEU A 87 6.41 9.63 0.24
CA LEU A 87 6.07 10.87 -0.46
C LEU A 87 7.31 11.60 -1.01
N ARG A 88 8.48 11.45 -0.37
CA ARG A 88 9.74 12.00 -0.90
C ARG A 88 10.17 11.32 -2.20
N VAL A 89 9.98 10.00 -2.31
CA VAL A 89 10.33 9.23 -3.51
C VAL A 89 9.23 9.29 -4.58
N TYR A 90 7.97 9.12 -4.18
CA TYR A 90 6.82 9.02 -5.07
C TYR A 90 5.96 10.30 -5.04
N GLN A 91 6.59 11.44 -5.35
CA GLN A 91 6.05 12.80 -5.16
C GLN A 91 4.68 13.04 -5.82
N HIS A 92 4.41 12.38 -6.93
CA HIS A 92 3.19 12.59 -7.71
C HIS A 92 2.11 11.54 -7.47
N THR A 93 2.21 10.77 -6.38
CA THR A 93 1.28 9.65 -6.11
C THR A 93 0.21 9.97 -5.06
N SER A 94 0.42 10.98 -4.24
CA SER A 94 -0.51 11.41 -3.20
C SER A 94 -1.73 12.13 -3.75
N ASN A 95 -2.85 11.89 -3.07
CA ASN A 95 -4.04 12.72 -3.15
C ASN A 95 -4.06 13.57 -1.89
N ILE A 96 -3.71 14.86 -2.04
CA ILE A 96 -3.56 15.84 -0.96
C ILE A 96 -4.93 16.23 -0.43
N ARG A 97 -5.54 15.32 0.32
CA ARG A 97 -6.76 15.54 1.11
C ARG A 97 -6.53 14.97 2.49
N PRO A 98 -6.93 15.66 3.57
CA PRO A 98 -6.77 15.14 4.91
C PRO A 98 -7.73 13.98 5.16
N THR A 99 -7.54 13.33 6.30
CA THR A 99 -8.44 12.29 6.79
C THR A 99 -9.17 12.78 8.03
N VAL A 100 -10.49 12.62 8.04
CA VAL A 100 -11.36 12.89 9.18
C VAL A 100 -11.66 11.57 9.88
N ILE A 101 -11.47 11.53 11.20
CA ILE A 101 -11.82 10.41 12.06
C ILE A 101 -13.03 10.84 12.89
N ALA A 102 -14.13 10.11 12.72
CA ALA A 102 -15.38 10.30 13.43
C ALA A 102 -15.71 9.04 14.23
N ILE A 103 -16.07 9.21 15.50
CA ILE A 103 -16.40 8.09 16.40
C ILE A 103 -17.90 8.09 16.67
N PRO A 104 -18.64 7.11 16.13
CA PRO A 104 -20.08 6.98 16.40
C PRO A 104 -20.40 6.83 17.89
N CYS A 105 -21.58 7.30 18.31
CA CYS A 105 -22.08 7.16 19.68
C CYS A 105 -22.23 5.70 20.13
N ASN A 106 -22.47 4.78 19.18
CA ASN A 106 -22.59 3.35 19.44
C ASN A 106 -21.24 2.59 19.47
N ASP A 107 -20.14 3.24 19.11
CA ASP A 107 -18.80 2.66 19.22
C ASP A 107 -18.28 2.80 20.66
N ALA A 108 -17.50 1.83 21.15
CA ALA A 108 -17.00 1.83 22.52
C ALA A 108 -15.85 2.82 22.80
N GLY A 109 -15.11 3.25 21.76
CA GLY A 109 -13.96 4.15 21.89
C GLY A 109 -14.37 5.60 22.15
N HIS A 110 -13.41 6.43 22.56
CA HIS A 110 -13.61 7.85 22.79
C HIS A 110 -12.62 8.70 21.96
N PRO A 111 -13.03 9.89 21.45
CA PRO A 111 -12.11 10.73 20.69
C PRO A 111 -10.86 11.15 21.47
N ASP A 112 -10.99 11.35 22.79
CA ASP A 112 -9.89 11.71 23.67
C ASP A 112 -8.78 10.65 23.72
N ASP A 113 -9.11 9.39 23.45
CA ASP A 113 -8.13 8.29 23.41
C ASP A 113 -7.10 8.46 22.29
N LEU A 114 -7.42 9.26 21.26
CA LEU A 114 -6.54 9.55 20.13
C LEU A 114 -5.51 10.65 20.46
N LEU A 115 -5.83 11.58 21.38
CA LEU A 115 -5.07 12.81 21.57
C LEU A 115 -3.62 12.62 22.01
N PRO A 116 -3.29 11.71 22.95
CA PRO A 116 -1.89 11.49 23.35
C PRO A 116 -1.04 11.04 22.16
N ARG A 117 -1.57 10.14 21.34
CA ARG A 117 -0.89 9.61 20.15
C ARG A 117 -0.74 10.68 19.07
N LEU A 118 -1.78 11.47 18.82
CA LEU A 118 -1.72 12.58 17.85
C LEU A 118 -0.66 13.61 18.23
N THR A 119 -0.55 13.94 19.52
CA THR A 119 0.48 14.83 20.06
C THR A 119 1.89 14.26 19.85
N LEU A 120 2.08 12.97 20.15
CA LEU A 120 3.35 12.27 19.91
C LEU A 120 3.75 12.30 18.43
N LEU A 121 2.81 12.02 17.52
CA LEU A 121 3.06 11.99 16.09
C LEU A 121 3.36 13.39 15.53
N GLN A 122 2.64 14.42 16.00
CA GLN A 122 2.93 15.81 15.65
C GLN A 122 4.36 16.21 16.05
N GLN A 123 4.76 15.93 17.30
CA GLN A 123 6.12 16.22 17.78
C GLN A 123 7.18 15.44 17.01
N THR A 124 6.91 14.16 16.72
CA THR A 124 7.80 13.32 15.92
C THR A 124 7.97 13.89 14.51
N TYR A 125 6.86 14.29 13.87
CA TYR A 125 6.90 14.89 12.54
C TYR A 125 7.67 16.22 12.56
N GLN A 126 7.43 17.07 13.57
CA GLN A 126 8.16 18.32 13.74
C GLN A 126 9.67 18.11 13.89
N ALA A 127 10.09 17.11 14.67
CA ALA A 127 11.50 16.75 14.83
C ALA A 127 12.11 16.26 13.51
N LEU A 128 11.38 15.44 12.74
CA LEU A 128 11.83 14.97 11.43
C LEU A 128 12.00 16.13 10.43
N VAL A 129 11.08 17.10 10.42
CA VAL A 129 11.18 18.30 9.58
C VAL A 129 12.31 19.21 10.01
N ALA A 130 12.59 19.31 11.32
CA ALA A 130 13.72 20.09 11.83
C ALA A 130 15.08 19.47 11.46
N ASP A 131 15.15 18.14 11.38
CA ASP A 131 16.35 17.39 10.96
C ASP A 131 16.61 17.52 9.45
N ASP A 132 15.57 17.38 8.62
CA ASP A 132 15.62 17.61 7.18
C ASP A 132 14.32 18.29 6.73
N ALA A 133 14.42 19.55 6.27
CA ALA A 133 13.26 20.33 5.82
C ALA A 133 12.48 19.67 4.68
N LYS A 134 13.12 18.78 3.89
CA LYS A 134 12.44 18.02 2.83
C LYS A 134 11.46 16.98 3.38
N ASN A 135 11.50 16.67 4.68
CA ASN A 135 10.49 15.83 5.31
C ASN A 135 9.13 16.53 5.42
N CYS A 136 9.01 17.82 5.10
CA CYS A 136 7.76 18.60 5.20
C CYS A 136 6.73 18.27 4.09
N VAL A 137 6.45 16.98 3.87
CA VAL A 137 5.60 16.43 2.80
C VAL A 137 4.15 16.19 3.23
N LEU A 138 3.84 16.32 4.53
CA LEU A 138 2.48 16.25 5.10
C LEU A 138 1.96 17.64 5.49
N GLY A 139 2.50 18.70 4.89
CA GLY A 139 2.23 20.09 5.27
C GLY A 139 2.97 20.53 6.53
N ASN A 140 2.60 21.69 7.07
CA ASN A 140 3.24 22.27 8.25
C ASN A 140 3.01 21.37 9.49
N PRO A 141 4.05 21.03 10.28
CA PRO A 141 3.88 20.23 11.49
C PRO A 141 2.84 20.77 12.49
N ASN A 142 2.68 22.09 12.60
CA ASN A 142 1.66 22.69 13.48
C ASN A 142 0.23 22.36 13.05
N ASP A 143 0.04 22.02 11.77
CA ASP A 143 -1.25 21.67 11.18
C ASP A 143 -1.46 20.15 11.09
N TYR A 144 -0.60 19.34 11.72
CA TYR A 144 -0.65 17.85 11.65
C TYR A 144 -2.03 17.30 11.97
N PHE A 145 -2.72 17.88 12.95
CA PHE A 145 -4.12 17.56 13.22
C PHE A 145 -4.89 18.79 13.71
N LYS A 146 -6.21 18.75 13.55
CA LYS A 146 -7.15 19.74 14.05
C LYS A 146 -8.37 19.08 14.65
N LEU A 147 -8.85 19.61 15.76
CA LEU A 147 -10.05 19.14 16.46
C LEU A 147 -11.25 20.01 16.09
N TYR A 148 -12.40 19.39 15.90
CA TYR A 148 -13.66 20.04 15.57
C TYR A 148 -14.72 19.69 16.61
N GLN A 149 -15.21 20.69 17.33
CA GLN A 149 -16.36 20.53 18.21
C GLN A 149 -17.65 20.60 17.41
N ARG A 150 -18.76 20.19 18.02
CA ARG A 150 -20.09 20.25 17.38
C ARG A 150 -20.41 21.64 16.83
N SER A 151 -20.16 22.68 17.62
CA SER A 151 -20.39 24.08 17.23
C SER A 151 -19.55 24.52 16.03
N ASP A 152 -18.34 23.95 15.85
CA ASP A 152 -17.53 24.22 14.66
C ASP A 152 -18.17 23.63 13.42
N LEU A 153 -18.63 22.38 13.50
CA LEU A 153 -19.29 21.71 12.37
C LEU A 153 -20.62 22.38 12.01
N GLU A 154 -21.44 22.75 13.00
CA GLU A 154 -22.68 23.50 12.77
C GLU A 154 -22.41 24.83 12.04
N ARG A 155 -21.35 25.55 12.42
CA ARG A 155 -20.92 26.79 11.74
C ARG A 155 -20.42 26.51 10.31
N LEU A 156 -19.64 25.45 10.11
CA LEU A 156 -19.09 25.08 8.80
C LEU A 156 -20.16 24.58 7.83
N ALA A 157 -21.20 23.89 8.32
CA ALA A 157 -22.31 23.41 7.51
C ALA A 157 -23.07 24.55 6.80
N LEU A 158 -23.02 25.77 7.35
CA LEU A 158 -23.64 26.97 6.78
C LEU A 158 -22.80 27.64 5.67
N GLN A 159 -21.53 27.24 5.49
CA GLN A 159 -20.65 27.81 4.46
C GLN A 159 -20.89 27.16 3.10
N ASP A 160 -20.53 27.82 2.00
CA ASP A 160 -20.59 27.21 0.66
C ASP A 160 -19.48 26.18 0.45
N ASN A 161 -19.74 25.17 -0.39
CA ASN A 161 -18.74 24.17 -0.75
C ASN A 161 -17.60 24.83 -1.54
N PRO A 162 -16.33 24.68 -1.13
CA PRO A 162 -15.21 25.22 -1.87
C PRO A 162 -14.95 24.38 -3.12
N GLN A 163 -14.68 25.03 -4.25
CA GLN A 163 -14.27 24.34 -5.48
C GLN A 163 -12.90 23.66 -5.32
N GLN A 164 -11.99 24.30 -4.58
CA GLN A 164 -10.65 23.82 -4.26
C GLN A 164 -10.36 24.09 -2.78
N PRO A 165 -10.58 23.12 -1.87
CA PRO A 165 -10.27 23.29 -0.46
C PRO A 165 -8.76 23.37 -0.22
N LEU A 166 -8.33 24.42 0.50
CA LEU A 166 -6.93 24.69 0.83
C LEU A 166 -6.66 24.68 2.34
N THR A 167 -7.69 24.88 3.15
CA THR A 167 -7.59 24.91 4.62
C THR A 167 -8.31 23.71 5.24
N PRO A 168 -7.93 23.30 6.46
CA PRO A 168 -8.66 22.27 7.20
C PRO A 168 -10.17 22.54 7.28
N ASP A 169 -10.58 23.80 7.51
CA ASP A 169 -12.00 24.17 7.61
C ASP A 169 -12.72 23.97 6.28
N GLN A 170 -12.09 24.35 5.17
CA GLN A 170 -12.66 24.14 3.83
C GLN A 170 -12.85 22.64 3.50
N TRP A 171 -11.90 21.79 3.89
CA TRP A 171 -12.06 20.34 3.75
C TRP A 171 -13.18 19.78 4.65
N MET A 172 -13.45 20.40 5.80
CA MET A 172 -14.47 19.93 6.74
C MET A 172 -15.89 20.36 6.34
N ILE A 173 -16.07 21.41 5.52
CA ILE A 173 -17.40 21.90 5.08
C ILE A 173 -18.30 20.78 4.52
N PRO A 174 -17.89 20.00 3.49
CA PRO A 174 -18.77 18.96 2.94
C PRO A 174 -19.10 17.88 3.96
N VAL A 175 -18.15 17.53 4.83
CA VAL A 175 -18.40 16.57 5.92
C VAL A 175 -19.47 17.12 6.87
N ALA A 176 -19.31 18.37 7.33
CA ALA A 176 -20.23 19.01 8.26
C ALA A 176 -21.65 19.15 7.71
N LYS A 177 -21.80 19.38 6.40
CA LYS A 177 -23.11 19.43 5.72
C LYS A 177 -23.80 18.08 5.63
N SER A 178 -23.03 17.01 5.47
CA SER A 178 -23.55 15.74 5.00
C SER A 178 -23.61 14.65 6.07
N ILE A 179 -22.86 14.74 7.17
CA ILE A 179 -22.95 13.74 8.24
C ILE A 179 -24.07 14.06 9.23
N ASN A 180 -24.65 13.04 9.85
CA ASN A 180 -25.59 13.23 10.96
C ASN A 180 -24.86 13.52 12.28
N LEU A 181 -24.77 14.79 12.65
CA LEU A 181 -24.02 15.27 13.84
C LEU A 181 -24.50 14.65 15.18
N ASP A 182 -25.74 14.17 15.28
CA ASP A 182 -26.25 13.55 16.50
C ASP A 182 -25.73 12.11 16.71
N GLN A 183 -25.14 11.50 15.68
CA GLN A 183 -24.62 10.14 15.74
C GLN A 183 -23.18 10.05 16.22
N PHE A 184 -22.49 11.16 16.48
CA PHE A 184 -21.06 11.15 16.76
C PHE A 184 -20.69 11.75 18.12
N LYS A 185 -19.60 11.22 18.66
CA LYS A 185 -18.88 11.78 19.81
C LYS A 185 -17.95 12.89 19.33
N TYR A 186 -17.66 13.83 20.22
CA TYR A 186 -16.83 15.00 19.94
C TYR A 186 -15.58 15.04 20.82
N PRO A 187 -14.45 15.59 20.32
CA PRO A 187 -14.28 16.21 18.98
C PRO A 187 -14.21 15.21 17.81
N LEU A 188 -14.54 15.65 16.59
CA LEU A 188 -14.05 15.01 15.37
C LEU A 188 -12.60 15.43 15.14
N VAL A 189 -11.77 14.51 14.64
CA VAL A 189 -10.35 14.76 14.41
C VAL A 189 -10.07 14.79 12.92
N MET A 190 -9.44 15.86 12.42
CA MET A 190 -8.83 15.88 11.10
C MET A 190 -7.33 15.71 11.24
N VAL A 191 -6.72 14.82 10.46
CA VAL A 191 -5.27 14.57 10.44
C VAL A 191 -4.71 14.76 9.02
N GLN A 192 -3.45 15.22 8.93
CA GLN A 192 -2.69 15.31 7.67
C GLN A 192 -2.19 13.93 7.24
N GLU A 193 -3.15 13.03 7.01
CA GLU A 193 -2.93 11.69 6.52
C GLU A 193 -3.58 11.58 5.14
N TYR A 194 -2.75 11.69 4.11
CA TYR A 194 -3.19 11.76 2.73
C TYR A 194 -3.54 10.39 2.14
N GLY A 195 -4.26 10.38 1.03
CA GLY A 195 -4.44 9.14 0.27
C GLY A 195 -3.36 8.91 -0.76
N LEU A 196 -3.33 7.69 -1.28
CA LEU A 196 -2.41 7.24 -2.30
C LEU A 196 -3.17 6.72 -3.51
N SER A 197 -2.65 6.99 -4.71
CA SER A 197 -3.14 6.36 -5.93
C SER A 197 -2.24 5.19 -6.32
N VAL A 198 -2.78 3.97 -6.23
CA VAL A 198 -2.10 2.75 -6.72
C VAL A 198 -1.68 2.86 -8.18
N PHE A 199 -2.49 3.53 -9.03
CA PHE A 199 -2.20 3.70 -10.45
C PHE A 199 -1.01 4.62 -10.69
N ARG A 200 -0.88 5.71 -9.92
CA ARG A 200 0.29 6.60 -10.04
C ARG A 200 1.55 5.98 -9.46
N ILE A 201 1.46 5.17 -8.42
CA ILE A 201 2.59 4.35 -7.94
C ILE A 201 3.03 3.38 -9.04
N ALA A 202 2.09 2.64 -9.63
CA ALA A 202 2.36 1.71 -10.73
C ALA A 202 2.99 2.42 -11.93
N ALA A 203 2.47 3.58 -12.31
CA ALA A 203 3.01 4.40 -13.40
C ALA A 203 4.43 4.89 -13.12
N THR A 204 4.68 5.41 -11.92
CA THR A 204 6.01 5.89 -11.51
C THR A 204 7.04 4.76 -11.62
N LEU A 205 6.72 3.58 -11.08
CA LEU A 205 7.60 2.42 -11.12
C LEU A 205 7.81 1.89 -12.54
N ALA A 206 6.74 1.76 -13.33
CA ALA A 206 6.85 1.30 -14.71
C ALA A 206 7.73 2.23 -15.56
N LEU A 207 7.50 3.55 -15.47
CA LEU A 207 8.26 4.55 -16.22
C LEU A 207 9.73 4.63 -15.76
N ALA A 208 9.98 4.60 -14.44
CA ALA A 208 11.33 4.67 -13.91
C ALA A 208 12.15 3.42 -14.27
N LEU A 209 11.59 2.23 -14.07
CA LEU A 209 12.28 0.97 -14.38
C LEU A 209 12.56 0.81 -15.87
N GLN A 210 11.70 1.34 -16.75
CA GLN A 210 11.94 1.37 -18.19
C GLN A 210 13.15 2.24 -18.59
N ARG A 211 13.47 3.27 -17.80
CA ARG A 211 14.60 4.19 -18.05
C ARG A 211 15.93 3.66 -17.49
N LEU A 212 15.90 2.64 -16.64
CA LEU A 212 17.08 2.12 -15.95
C LEU A 212 17.74 1.00 -16.77
N PRO A 213 18.96 1.20 -17.30
CA PRO A 213 19.62 0.20 -18.16
C PRO A 213 19.99 -1.09 -17.41
N HIS A 214 20.13 -1.01 -16.09
CA HIS A 214 20.44 -2.15 -15.23
C HIS A 214 19.19 -2.93 -14.80
N CYS A 215 17.98 -2.56 -15.22
CA CYS A 215 16.77 -3.28 -14.86
C CYS A 215 16.11 -3.93 -16.08
N HIS A 216 15.91 -5.25 -16.01
CA HIS A 216 15.08 -5.97 -16.97
C HIS A 216 13.78 -6.40 -16.30
N VAL A 217 12.65 -5.90 -16.81
CA VAL A 217 11.31 -6.22 -16.31
C VAL A 217 10.63 -7.21 -17.25
N ASN A 218 10.45 -8.44 -16.77
CA ASN A 218 9.79 -9.53 -17.47
C ASN A 218 8.33 -9.63 -17.00
N THR A 219 7.42 -8.89 -17.63
CA THR A 219 5.96 -9.07 -17.41
C THR A 219 5.45 -10.29 -18.16
N ASN A 220 4.23 -10.74 -17.84
CA ASN A 220 3.64 -11.96 -18.41
C ASN A 220 4.56 -13.19 -18.27
N THR A 221 5.37 -13.22 -17.21
CA THR A 221 6.43 -14.21 -17.02
C THR A 221 6.29 -14.85 -15.66
N LYS A 222 5.97 -16.14 -15.65
CA LYS A 222 5.79 -16.93 -14.44
C LYS A 222 7.06 -17.70 -14.13
N VAL A 223 7.56 -17.58 -12.90
CA VAL A 223 8.62 -18.46 -12.41
C VAL A 223 8.03 -19.85 -12.12
N THR A 224 8.65 -20.88 -12.68
CA THR A 224 8.17 -22.27 -12.63
C THR A 224 9.05 -23.18 -11.81
N SER A 225 10.35 -22.88 -11.66
CA SER A 225 11.24 -23.61 -10.75
C SER A 225 12.43 -22.75 -10.31
N LEU A 226 12.99 -23.12 -9.16
CA LEU A 226 14.19 -22.53 -8.58
C LEU A 226 15.18 -23.64 -8.25
N ALA A 227 16.46 -23.41 -8.54
CA ALA A 227 17.54 -24.30 -8.13
C ALA A 227 18.66 -23.49 -7.47
N GLU A 228 19.06 -23.92 -6.28
CA GLU A 228 20.19 -23.33 -5.57
C GLU A 228 21.51 -23.68 -6.29
N LEU A 229 22.37 -22.67 -6.46
CA LEU A 229 23.72 -22.82 -7.01
C LEU A 229 24.74 -22.41 -5.93
N PRO A 230 26.02 -22.84 -6.02
CA PRO A 230 27.03 -22.51 -5.01
C PRO A 230 27.18 -21.01 -4.70
N ASN A 231 26.96 -20.15 -5.71
CA ASN A 231 27.11 -18.69 -5.60
C ASN A 231 25.84 -17.91 -5.97
N GLY A 232 24.67 -18.55 -5.97
CA GLY A 232 23.45 -17.87 -6.41
C GLY A 232 22.29 -18.82 -6.64
N TRP A 233 21.42 -18.46 -7.57
CA TRP A 233 20.20 -19.21 -7.90
C TRP A 233 20.02 -19.29 -9.40
N GLN A 234 19.55 -20.43 -9.89
CA GLN A 234 18.98 -20.56 -11.22
C GLN A 234 17.47 -20.37 -11.14
N VAL A 235 16.94 -19.44 -11.92
CA VAL A 235 15.51 -19.15 -12.05
C VAL A 235 15.04 -19.68 -13.40
N SER A 236 14.11 -20.63 -13.40
CA SER A 236 13.41 -21.02 -14.62
C SER A 236 12.06 -20.33 -14.69
N SER A 237 11.76 -19.69 -15.81
CA SER A 237 10.52 -18.97 -16.05
C SER A 237 9.88 -19.36 -17.38
N GLN A 238 8.60 -19.03 -17.50
CA GLN A 238 7.80 -19.27 -18.68
C GLN A 238 6.99 -18.02 -19.01
N ASP A 239 7.03 -17.58 -20.26
CA ASP A 239 6.21 -16.46 -20.73
C ASP A 239 4.79 -16.87 -21.13
N ALA A 240 3.95 -15.90 -21.49
CA ALA A 240 2.57 -16.15 -21.95
C ALA A 240 2.45 -16.99 -23.24
N THR A 241 3.54 -17.15 -24.00
CA THR A 241 3.60 -18.02 -25.19
C THR A 241 4.09 -19.43 -24.89
N ASN A 242 4.26 -19.76 -23.60
CA ASN A 242 4.85 -20.99 -23.08
C ASN A 242 6.34 -21.18 -23.38
N HIS A 243 7.03 -20.15 -23.86
CA HIS A 243 8.47 -20.21 -24.06
C HIS A 243 9.19 -20.18 -22.71
N GLN A 244 10.09 -21.13 -22.52
CA GLN A 244 10.84 -21.29 -21.28
C GLN A 244 12.19 -20.60 -21.36
N GLN A 245 12.58 -19.96 -20.27
CA GLN A 245 13.88 -19.33 -20.11
C GLN A 245 14.50 -19.72 -18.78
N GLN A 246 15.83 -19.73 -18.75
CA GLN A 246 16.61 -19.94 -17.53
C GLN A 246 17.64 -18.84 -17.41
N ILE A 247 17.77 -18.29 -16.21
CA ILE A 247 18.79 -17.30 -15.89
C ILE A 247 19.40 -17.59 -14.53
N ASN A 248 20.70 -17.33 -14.40
CA ASN A 248 21.40 -17.41 -13.14
C ASN A 248 21.48 -16.00 -12.53
N VAL A 249 21.26 -15.90 -11.23
CA VAL A 249 21.34 -14.66 -10.45
C VAL A 249 22.19 -14.89 -9.20
N ASP A 250 22.91 -13.88 -8.75
CA ASP A 250 23.81 -13.94 -7.58
C ASP A 250 23.07 -13.86 -6.25
N TYR A 251 21.86 -13.31 -6.28
CA TYR A 251 20.95 -13.19 -5.13
C TYR A 251 19.50 -13.23 -5.60
N LEU A 252 18.63 -13.87 -4.82
CA LEU A 252 17.20 -13.99 -5.13
C LEU A 252 16.35 -13.29 -4.07
N VAL A 253 15.41 -12.46 -4.51
CA VAL A 253 14.41 -11.80 -3.65
C VAL A 253 13.03 -12.33 -4.01
N ASN A 254 12.40 -13.02 -3.08
CA ASN A 254 11.00 -13.40 -3.17
C ASN A 254 10.12 -12.25 -2.67
N ALA A 255 9.46 -11.57 -3.60
CA ALA A 255 8.51 -10.49 -3.38
C ALA A 255 7.12 -10.84 -3.93
N GLY A 256 6.75 -12.13 -3.86
CA GLY A 256 5.53 -12.68 -4.46
C GLY A 256 4.21 -12.24 -3.83
N GLY A 257 4.23 -11.28 -2.89
CA GLY A 257 3.04 -10.81 -2.18
C GLY A 257 2.34 -11.95 -1.44
N TYR A 258 1.04 -12.14 -1.64
CA TYR A 258 0.33 -13.28 -1.02
C TYR A 258 0.79 -14.67 -1.51
N ARG A 259 1.58 -14.72 -2.60
CA ARG A 259 2.15 -15.94 -3.18
C ARG A 259 3.60 -16.19 -2.79
N THR A 260 4.15 -15.43 -1.85
CA THR A 260 5.51 -15.67 -1.33
C THR A 260 5.68 -17.12 -0.87
N GLY A 261 4.63 -17.73 -0.29
CA GLY A 261 4.63 -19.14 0.08
C GLY A 261 4.79 -20.12 -1.09
N THR A 262 4.21 -19.82 -2.26
CA THR A 262 4.39 -20.63 -3.47
C THR A 262 5.84 -20.59 -3.95
N ILE A 263 6.49 -19.42 -3.87
CA ILE A 263 7.90 -19.27 -4.27
C ILE A 263 8.82 -19.94 -3.24
N ASP A 264 8.49 -19.85 -1.96
CA ASP A 264 9.18 -20.59 -0.90
C ASP A 264 9.07 -22.11 -1.09
N ASP A 265 7.92 -22.62 -1.52
CA ASP A 265 7.76 -24.04 -1.85
C ASP A 265 8.64 -24.45 -3.05
N LEU A 266 8.78 -23.60 -4.07
CA LEU A 266 9.72 -23.82 -5.19
C LEU A 266 11.18 -23.83 -4.74
N ALA A 267 11.52 -23.05 -3.72
CA ALA A 267 12.85 -23.00 -3.12
C ALA A 267 13.06 -24.05 -2.02
N HIS A 268 12.04 -24.85 -1.69
CA HIS A 268 12.04 -25.81 -0.57
C HIS A 268 12.31 -25.18 0.82
N ILE A 269 11.83 -23.96 1.06
CA ILE A 269 12.01 -23.21 2.31
C ILE A 269 10.69 -23.15 3.10
N PRO A 270 10.48 -23.99 4.12
CA PRO A 270 9.22 -24.02 4.87
C PRO A 270 9.04 -22.78 5.75
N ARG A 271 7.80 -22.30 5.90
CA ARG A 271 7.46 -21.18 6.80
C ARG A 271 5.97 -21.11 7.13
N GLN A 272 5.68 -20.75 8.38
CA GLN A 272 4.34 -20.41 8.84
C GLN A 272 4.00 -18.95 8.50
N ARG A 273 2.83 -18.75 7.90
CA ARG A 273 2.26 -17.43 7.61
C ARG A 273 0.75 -17.51 7.42
N MET A 274 0.11 -16.36 7.31
CA MET A 274 -1.31 -16.25 6.98
C MET A 274 -1.53 -15.42 5.72
N VAL A 275 -2.70 -15.59 5.12
CA VAL A 275 -3.19 -14.77 4.01
C VAL A 275 -4.64 -14.38 4.30
N GLU A 276 -4.97 -13.11 4.07
CA GLU A 276 -6.32 -12.59 4.19
C GLU A 276 -6.82 -12.02 2.85
N PHE A 277 -7.92 -12.53 2.34
CA PHE A 277 -8.60 -11.97 1.17
C PHE A 277 -9.48 -10.77 1.55
N LYS A 278 -9.34 -9.67 0.81
CA LYS A 278 -10.09 -8.42 1.04
C LYS A 278 -10.53 -7.78 -0.27
N ALA A 279 -11.59 -6.98 -0.18
CA ALA A 279 -12.08 -6.17 -1.29
C ALA A 279 -12.54 -4.78 -0.82
N ALA A 280 -12.44 -3.81 -1.71
CA ALA A 280 -13.00 -2.47 -1.60
C ALA A 280 -13.85 -2.20 -2.85
N TYR A 281 -14.89 -1.39 -2.69
CA TYR A 281 -15.91 -1.19 -3.72
C TYR A 281 -15.84 0.21 -4.29
N VAL A 282 -16.11 0.36 -5.58
CA VAL A 282 -16.15 1.65 -6.24
C VAL A 282 -17.60 2.06 -6.39
N ALA A 283 -17.97 3.19 -5.79
CA ALA A 283 -19.27 3.83 -5.95
C ALA A 283 -19.11 5.15 -6.72
N HIS A 284 -20.17 5.54 -7.42
CA HIS A 284 -20.26 6.83 -8.09
C HIS A 284 -21.46 7.60 -7.53
N TRP A 285 -21.17 8.71 -6.86
CA TRP A 285 -22.16 9.62 -6.31
C TRP A 285 -22.23 10.87 -7.19
N SER A 286 -22.99 10.77 -8.28
CA SER A 286 -23.08 11.80 -9.32
C SER A 286 -23.58 13.16 -8.85
N GLN A 287 -24.29 13.20 -7.72
CA GLN A 287 -24.85 14.40 -7.11
C GLN A 287 -23.86 15.09 -6.17
N CYS A 288 -22.67 14.51 -5.94
CA CYS A 288 -21.63 15.10 -5.11
C CYS A 288 -21.03 16.32 -5.81
N ASP A 289 -21.25 17.51 -5.25
CA ASP A 289 -20.82 18.79 -5.80
C ASP A 289 -19.58 19.39 -5.08
N ALA A 290 -18.95 18.61 -4.21
CA ALA A 290 -17.83 19.03 -3.37
C ALA A 290 -16.63 18.10 -3.46
N GLN A 291 -15.43 18.64 -3.18
CA GLN A 291 -14.25 17.83 -2.90
C GLN A 291 -14.26 17.40 -1.43
N TRP A 292 -14.25 16.10 -1.20
CA TRP A 292 -14.29 15.53 0.14
C TRP A 292 -12.89 15.20 0.68
N PRO A 293 -12.68 15.33 2.01
CA PRO A 293 -11.59 14.62 2.67
C PRO A 293 -11.93 13.12 2.70
N GLU A 294 -10.95 12.31 3.05
CA GLU A 294 -11.28 10.94 3.46
C GLU A 294 -11.99 10.96 4.80
N VAL A 295 -13.01 10.13 4.99
CA VAL A 295 -13.73 10.03 6.27
C VAL A 295 -13.71 8.59 6.76
N ILE A 296 -13.21 8.41 7.98
CA ILE A 296 -13.20 7.15 8.71
C ILE A 296 -14.25 7.24 9.81
N PHE A 297 -15.26 6.38 9.73
CA PHE A 297 -16.21 6.13 10.80
C PHE A 297 -15.75 4.89 11.56
N HIS A 298 -15.36 5.12 12.80
CA HIS A 298 -14.86 4.12 13.71
C HIS A 298 -15.91 3.02 13.99
N GLY A 299 -15.46 1.78 14.11
CA GLY A 299 -16.35 0.63 14.29
C GLY A 299 -15.61 -0.69 14.50
N GLU A 300 -16.26 -1.66 15.14
CA GLU A 300 -15.63 -2.93 15.52
C GLU A 300 -15.49 -3.87 14.33
N ARG A 301 -14.23 -4.17 13.96
CA ARG A 301 -13.88 -5.03 12.83
C ARG A 301 -14.56 -6.40 12.89
N GLY A 302 -15.18 -6.81 11.79
CA GLY A 302 -15.83 -8.10 11.61
C GLY A 302 -17.29 -8.14 12.07
N THR A 303 -17.79 -7.07 12.69
CA THR A 303 -19.19 -6.95 13.13
C THR A 303 -20.05 -6.19 12.09
N PRO A 304 -21.38 -6.16 12.24
CA PRO A 304 -22.24 -5.29 11.43
C PRO A 304 -21.92 -3.79 11.55
N ASN A 305 -21.30 -3.37 12.67
CA ASN A 305 -20.84 -2.00 12.91
C ASN A 305 -19.36 -1.83 12.56
N GLY A 306 -18.82 -2.64 11.65
CA GLY A 306 -17.41 -2.56 11.26
C GLY A 306 -17.05 -1.18 10.71
N MET A 307 -15.81 -0.75 11.00
CA MET A 307 -15.28 0.53 10.53
C MET A 307 -15.59 0.78 9.05
N ALA A 308 -16.10 1.98 8.78
CA ALA A 308 -16.43 2.47 7.46
C ALA A 308 -15.39 3.49 7.02
N GLN A 309 -14.84 3.32 5.82
CA GLN A 309 -13.88 4.23 5.20
C GLN A 309 -14.44 4.69 3.86
N LEU A 310 -14.69 6.00 3.79
CA LEU A 310 -15.18 6.70 2.61
C LEU A 310 -14.02 7.47 1.97
N THR A 311 -13.47 6.91 0.90
CA THR A 311 -12.29 7.46 0.22
C THR A 311 -12.69 8.14 -1.09
N PRO A 312 -12.62 9.47 -1.20
CA PRO A 312 -13.01 10.16 -2.43
C PRO A 312 -11.95 10.10 -3.52
N TYR A 313 -12.43 10.14 -4.77
CA TYR A 313 -11.72 10.33 -6.03
C TYR A 313 -12.40 11.45 -6.84
N PRO A 314 -11.74 12.01 -7.87
CA PRO A 314 -12.36 12.99 -8.76
C PRO A 314 -13.63 12.47 -9.43
N ASP A 315 -14.40 13.40 -10.00
CA ASP A 315 -15.62 13.10 -10.77
C ASP A 315 -16.69 12.32 -9.97
N GLY A 316 -16.78 12.54 -8.65
CA GLY A 316 -17.81 11.94 -7.79
C GLY A 316 -17.61 10.45 -7.49
N PHE A 317 -16.43 9.90 -7.77
CA PHE A 317 -16.11 8.50 -7.44
C PHE A 317 -15.63 8.36 -6.00
N PHE A 318 -16.00 7.25 -5.37
CA PHE A 318 -15.57 6.89 -4.02
C PHE A 318 -15.15 5.43 -3.95
N GLN A 319 -14.08 5.14 -3.22
CA GLN A 319 -13.75 3.79 -2.79
C GLN A 319 -14.27 3.58 -1.37
N LEU A 320 -14.99 2.48 -1.19
CA LEU A 320 -15.68 2.14 0.04
C LEU A 320 -15.03 0.93 0.67
N HIS A 321 -14.66 1.06 1.95
CA HIS A 321 -14.40 -0.10 2.80
C HIS A 321 -15.44 -0.14 3.91
N GLY A 322 -15.99 -1.32 4.15
CA GLY A 322 -16.79 -1.61 5.32
C GLY A 322 -16.19 -2.86 5.96
N MET A 323 -15.60 -2.73 7.13
CA MET A 323 -14.87 -3.82 7.81
C MET A 323 -15.82 -4.88 8.39
N THR A 324 -16.85 -5.25 7.65
CA THR A 324 -17.86 -6.26 7.91
C THR A 324 -17.61 -7.50 7.03
N GLN A 325 -18.20 -8.65 7.36
CA GLN A 325 -18.00 -9.91 6.61
C GLN A 325 -18.71 -9.97 5.24
N ASP A 326 -19.62 -9.04 4.98
CA ASP A 326 -20.45 -8.97 3.77
C ASP A 326 -20.01 -7.86 2.80
N ILE A 327 -19.08 -7.00 3.23
CA ILE A 327 -18.45 -5.92 2.46
C ILE A 327 -16.97 -6.25 2.25
N THR A 328 -16.05 -5.76 3.08
CA THR A 328 -14.59 -5.85 2.84
C THR A 328 -13.99 -7.17 3.28
N LEU A 329 -14.49 -7.75 4.36
CA LEU A 329 -14.03 -9.05 4.87
C LEU A 329 -14.85 -10.18 4.24
N PHE A 330 -14.35 -11.40 4.40
CA PHE A 330 -14.98 -12.60 3.88
C PHE A 330 -14.93 -13.67 4.95
N LYS A 331 -16.04 -14.37 5.14
CA LYS A 331 -16.03 -15.62 5.90
C LYS A 331 -15.04 -16.59 5.24
N ASN A 332 -14.17 -17.20 6.03
CA ASN A 332 -13.03 -18.03 5.58
C ASN A 332 -11.99 -17.29 4.72
N GLY A 333 -12.02 -15.96 4.69
CA GLY A 333 -11.06 -15.15 3.94
C GLY A 333 -9.66 -15.12 4.57
N LEU A 334 -9.52 -15.50 5.84
CA LEU A 334 -8.26 -15.59 6.58
C LEU A 334 -7.85 -17.06 6.73
N VAL A 335 -6.70 -17.43 6.17
CA VAL A 335 -6.17 -18.80 6.17
C VAL A 335 -4.70 -18.81 6.58
N ALA A 336 -4.25 -19.91 7.19
CA ALA A 336 -2.85 -20.14 7.56
C ALA A 336 -2.21 -21.22 6.68
N SER A 337 -0.88 -21.20 6.57
CA SER A 337 -0.13 -22.30 5.97
C SER A 337 -0.14 -23.54 6.87
N ASN A 338 0.23 -24.69 6.32
CA ASN A 338 0.21 -25.97 7.03
C ASN A 338 1.54 -26.73 6.83
N GLY A 339 1.65 -27.92 7.42
CA GLY A 339 2.89 -28.71 7.36
C GLY A 339 3.34 -29.14 5.96
N ASN A 340 2.47 -29.07 4.95
CA ASN A 340 2.75 -29.56 3.60
C ASN A 340 3.14 -28.45 2.62
N SER A 341 2.86 -27.19 2.93
CA SER A 341 3.12 -26.06 2.03
C SER A 341 3.24 -24.78 2.83
N ALA A 342 4.22 -23.97 2.45
CA ALA A 342 4.43 -22.65 3.01
C ALA A 342 3.37 -21.64 2.51
N GLN A 343 2.60 -21.98 1.48
CA GLN A 343 1.48 -21.18 0.94
C GLN A 343 0.16 -21.48 1.66
N PRO A 344 -0.44 -20.49 2.35
CA PRO A 344 -1.81 -20.61 2.85
C PRO A 344 -2.79 -20.86 1.69
N GLN A 345 -3.66 -21.86 1.86
CA GLN A 345 -4.60 -22.29 0.84
C GLN A 345 -5.94 -21.57 0.99
N LEU A 346 -6.18 -20.59 0.12
CA LEU A 346 -7.49 -19.96 -0.02
C LEU A 346 -8.50 -20.93 -0.67
N ASP A 347 -9.77 -20.78 -0.28
CA ASP A 347 -10.88 -21.50 -0.90
C ASP A 347 -10.92 -21.29 -2.42
N ALA A 348 -11.41 -22.29 -3.16
CA ALA A 348 -11.45 -22.27 -4.62
C ALA A 348 -12.17 -21.03 -5.18
N SER A 349 -13.25 -20.59 -4.53
CA SER A 349 -14.00 -19.39 -4.92
C SER A 349 -13.19 -18.09 -4.82
N PHE A 350 -12.22 -18.00 -3.89
CA PHE A 350 -11.29 -16.86 -3.80
C PHE A 350 -10.17 -16.96 -4.81
N LYS A 351 -9.66 -18.17 -5.07
CA LYS A 351 -8.68 -18.41 -6.15
C LYS A 351 -9.26 -18.04 -7.51
N GLU A 352 -10.51 -18.42 -7.76
CA GLU A 352 -11.27 -17.98 -8.93
C GLU A 352 -11.36 -16.46 -8.96
N LYS A 353 -11.80 -15.77 -7.90
CA LYS A 353 -11.84 -14.28 -7.89
C LYS A 353 -10.47 -13.63 -8.18
N LEU A 354 -9.37 -14.24 -7.74
CA LEU A 354 -8.01 -13.78 -7.99
C LEU A 354 -7.55 -13.99 -9.46
N GLN A 355 -8.17 -14.91 -10.21
CA GLN A 355 -7.75 -15.32 -11.57
C GLN A 355 -8.79 -14.99 -12.66
N GLN A 356 -10.06 -15.26 -12.38
CA GLN A 356 -11.23 -15.15 -13.24
C GLN A 356 -12.24 -14.19 -12.58
N HIS A 357 -12.38 -13.03 -13.21
CA HIS A 357 -13.12 -11.85 -12.75
C HIS A 357 -14.45 -12.13 -12.01
N TRP A 358 -14.77 -11.24 -11.07
CA TRP A 358 -16.02 -11.22 -10.30
C TRP A 358 -17.28 -11.25 -11.18
N THR A 359 -18.34 -11.92 -10.71
CA THR A 359 -19.64 -11.86 -11.40
C THR A 359 -20.30 -10.49 -11.21
N GLN A 360 -21.01 -10.01 -12.23
CA GLN A 360 -21.69 -8.71 -12.17
C GLN A 360 -22.66 -8.61 -10.99
N GLN A 361 -23.41 -9.69 -10.71
CA GLN A 361 -24.33 -9.76 -9.58
C GLN A 361 -23.61 -9.59 -8.22
N GLU A 362 -22.45 -10.22 -8.02
CA GLU A 362 -21.67 -10.05 -6.78
C GLU A 362 -21.13 -8.62 -6.63
N ILE A 363 -20.70 -8.00 -7.74
CA ILE A 363 -20.24 -6.61 -7.76
C ILE A 363 -21.37 -5.69 -7.31
N GLU A 364 -22.55 -5.81 -7.92
CA GLU A 364 -23.72 -4.99 -7.61
C GLU A 364 -24.16 -5.18 -6.16
N GLN A 365 -24.33 -6.42 -5.72
CA GLN A 365 -24.80 -6.72 -4.35
C GLN A 365 -23.85 -6.19 -3.28
N ARG A 366 -22.54 -6.41 -3.42
CA ARG A 366 -21.58 -5.98 -2.39
C ARG A 366 -21.30 -4.49 -2.42
N THR A 367 -21.31 -3.87 -3.60
CA THR A 367 -21.21 -2.42 -3.72
C THR A 367 -22.44 -1.75 -3.09
N GLN A 368 -23.65 -2.28 -3.33
CA GLN A 368 -24.86 -1.76 -2.69
C GLN A 368 -24.82 -1.92 -1.16
N ARG A 369 -24.30 -3.04 -0.65
CA ARG A 369 -24.07 -3.18 0.80
C ARG A 369 -23.11 -2.12 1.34
N ALA A 370 -22.02 -1.85 0.63
CA ALA A 370 -21.06 -0.81 1.00
C ALA A 370 -21.70 0.59 1.00
N ILE A 371 -22.51 0.92 -0.02
CA ILE A 371 -23.28 2.17 -0.12
C ILE A 371 -24.23 2.29 1.08
N ASN A 372 -25.03 1.26 1.36
CA ASN A 372 -25.97 1.26 2.48
C ASN A 372 -25.26 1.43 3.83
N HIS A 373 -24.07 0.84 3.99
CA HIS A 373 -23.24 0.99 5.19
C HIS A 373 -22.77 2.44 5.39
N MET A 374 -22.33 3.11 4.31
CA MET A 374 -21.96 4.54 4.37
C MET A 374 -23.16 5.45 4.62
N ALA A 375 -24.32 5.12 4.03
CA ALA A 375 -25.55 5.91 4.13
C ALA A 375 -26.13 5.96 5.56
N GLN A 376 -25.65 5.11 6.47
CA GLN A 376 -25.96 5.22 7.90
C GLN A 376 -25.42 6.52 8.50
N PHE A 377 -24.26 6.98 8.00
CA PHE A 377 -23.50 8.10 8.53
C PHE A 377 -23.58 9.35 7.66
N VAL A 378 -23.67 9.17 6.33
CA VAL A 378 -23.64 10.24 5.32
C VAL A 378 -25.00 10.37 4.64
N ASN A 379 -25.67 11.49 4.89
CA ASN A 379 -26.96 11.82 4.30
C ASN A 379 -26.86 11.83 2.77
N HIS A 380 -27.89 11.29 2.10
CA HIS A 380 -28.01 11.17 0.64
C HIS A 380 -26.98 10.27 -0.05
N PHE A 381 -26.09 9.60 0.69
CA PHE A 381 -25.14 8.66 0.08
C PHE A 381 -25.82 7.38 -0.43
N ASP A 382 -27.04 7.08 0.02
CA ASP A 382 -27.90 6.03 -0.51
C ASP A 382 -28.25 6.20 -2.00
N GLN A 383 -28.07 7.42 -2.53
CA GLN A 383 -28.25 7.73 -3.95
C GLN A 383 -27.03 7.37 -4.81
N ALA A 384 -25.90 7.00 -4.21
CA ALA A 384 -24.74 6.54 -4.96
C ALA A 384 -25.05 5.23 -5.71
N THR A 385 -24.33 4.99 -6.80
CA THR A 385 -24.51 3.82 -7.67
C THR A 385 -23.20 3.05 -7.79
N VAL A 386 -23.25 1.86 -8.40
CA VAL A 386 -22.06 1.05 -8.68
C VAL A 386 -21.16 1.82 -9.67
N GLY A 387 -19.97 2.20 -9.21
CA GLY A 387 -19.01 3.00 -9.99
C GLY A 387 -17.97 2.15 -10.73
N GLY A 388 -17.87 0.86 -10.45
CA GLY A 388 -16.94 -0.03 -11.15
C GLY A 388 -16.78 -1.38 -10.46
N LYS A 389 -15.87 -2.20 -11.00
CA LYS A 389 -15.49 -3.46 -10.37
C LYS A 389 -14.74 -3.21 -9.05
N PRO A 390 -14.76 -4.16 -8.10
CA PRO A 390 -14.05 -4.00 -6.84
C PRO A 390 -12.53 -3.94 -7.05
N LEU A 391 -11.84 -3.24 -6.16
CA LEU A 391 -10.41 -3.42 -5.94
C LEU A 391 -10.25 -4.53 -4.91
N PHE A 392 -9.59 -5.63 -5.26
CA PHE A 392 -9.50 -6.79 -4.39
C PHE A 392 -8.11 -7.40 -4.45
N GLY A 393 -7.83 -8.26 -3.48
CA GLY A 393 -6.63 -9.06 -3.48
C GLY A 393 -6.50 -9.82 -2.18
N ALA A 394 -5.41 -10.56 -2.10
CA ALA A 394 -5.01 -11.25 -0.89
C ALA A 394 -3.80 -10.51 -0.30
N GLN A 395 -3.85 -10.31 1.01
CA GLN A 395 -2.79 -9.69 1.79
C GLN A 395 -2.08 -10.77 2.58
N GLN A 396 -0.76 -10.84 2.42
CA GLN A 396 0.05 -11.69 3.27
C GLN A 396 0.20 -11.09 4.65
N ILE A 397 0.19 -11.95 5.67
CA ILE A 397 0.50 -11.59 7.04
C ILE A 397 1.61 -12.53 7.54
N PRO A 398 2.79 -11.99 7.89
CA PRO A 398 3.88 -12.81 8.40
C PRO A 398 3.52 -13.38 9.79
N GLY A 399 3.94 -14.62 10.05
CA GLY A 399 3.71 -15.29 11.33
C GLY A 399 2.23 -15.61 11.60
N ASN A 400 1.85 -15.57 12.88
CA ASN A 400 0.57 -16.08 13.38
C ASN A 400 -0.32 -14.99 14.01
N ASP A 401 0.11 -13.73 13.98
CA ASP A 401 -0.64 -12.60 14.53
C ASP A 401 -1.28 -11.76 13.40
N PRO A 402 -2.62 -11.79 13.24
CA PRO A 402 -3.32 -11.07 12.17
C PRO A 402 -3.36 -9.56 12.41
N THR A 403 -2.92 -9.08 13.57
CA THR A 403 -2.87 -7.64 13.92
C THR A 403 -1.60 -6.96 13.43
N LEU A 404 -0.57 -7.71 13.04
CA LEU A 404 0.69 -7.14 12.55
C LEU A 404 0.45 -6.22 11.34
N ARG A 405 1.04 -5.02 11.41
CA ARG A 405 0.99 -3.98 10.36
C ARG A 405 2.36 -3.55 9.84
N ALA A 406 3.44 -4.13 10.36
CA ALA A 406 4.80 -3.81 9.96
C ALA A 406 5.24 -4.64 8.74
N ALA A 407 6.25 -4.16 8.02
CA ALA A 407 6.98 -4.98 7.06
C ALA A 407 7.96 -5.91 7.75
N ASP A 408 8.23 -7.05 7.11
CA ASP A 408 9.28 -7.97 7.50
C ASP A 408 10.15 -8.30 6.27
N VAL A 409 11.46 -8.31 6.47
CA VAL A 409 12.44 -8.90 5.55
C VAL A 409 13.11 -10.02 6.29
N SER A 410 13.04 -11.23 5.72
CA SER A 410 13.71 -12.38 6.32
C SER A 410 14.75 -12.97 5.39
N TYR A 411 15.92 -13.24 5.96
CA TYR A 411 17.08 -13.85 5.31
C TYR A 411 17.17 -15.33 5.69
N SER A 412 16.16 -16.10 5.28
CA SER A 412 15.97 -17.47 5.76
C SER A 412 16.89 -18.51 5.09
N HIS A 413 17.63 -18.14 4.05
CA HIS A 413 18.50 -19.05 3.30
C HIS A 413 19.66 -18.30 2.63
N GLN A 414 20.69 -19.03 2.18
CA GLN A 414 21.85 -18.42 1.55
C GLN A 414 21.44 -17.70 0.26
N ARG A 415 21.87 -16.44 0.13
CA ARG A 415 21.61 -15.59 -1.05
C ARG A 415 20.13 -15.48 -1.43
N TYR A 416 19.25 -15.56 -0.44
CA TYR A 416 17.80 -15.51 -0.60
C TYR A 416 17.17 -14.60 0.46
N ALA A 417 16.36 -13.63 0.03
CA ALA A 417 15.54 -12.82 0.93
C ALA A 417 14.06 -12.97 0.58
N ARG A 418 13.21 -12.83 1.60
CA ARG A 418 11.77 -12.65 1.43
C ARG A 418 11.38 -11.23 1.79
N SER A 419 10.52 -10.65 0.96
CA SER A 419 9.91 -9.35 1.16
C SER A 419 8.43 -9.55 1.49
N GLU A 420 8.07 -9.35 2.76
CA GLU A 420 6.72 -9.56 3.25
C GLU A 420 6.20 -8.24 3.86
N ILE A 421 5.54 -7.42 3.03
CA ILE A 421 5.00 -6.12 3.47
C ILE A 421 3.48 -6.18 3.70
N VAL A 422 3.02 -5.54 4.77
CA VAL A 422 1.59 -5.33 5.05
C VAL A 422 1.12 -3.98 4.52
N LYS A 423 1.98 -2.96 4.54
CA LYS A 423 1.69 -1.59 4.10
C LYS A 423 2.59 -1.17 2.94
N ALA A 424 1.98 -0.48 1.98
CA ALA A 424 2.67 0.04 0.79
C ALA A 424 3.86 0.94 1.16
N SER A 425 3.70 1.77 2.19
CA SER A 425 4.74 2.71 2.64
C SER A 425 6.00 2.03 3.14
N SER A 426 5.93 0.76 3.55
CA SER A 426 7.09 0.02 4.03
C SER A 426 7.98 -0.54 2.91
N ALA A 427 7.59 -0.43 1.64
CA ALA A 427 8.34 -0.99 0.51
C ALA A 427 9.76 -0.42 0.38
N LEU A 428 9.95 0.87 0.68
CA LEU A 428 11.27 1.53 0.66
C LEU A 428 12.19 0.98 1.77
N SER A 429 11.68 0.83 2.99
CA SER A 429 12.47 0.24 4.09
C SER A 429 12.93 -1.18 3.77
N VAL A 430 12.08 -1.97 3.09
CA VAL A 430 12.46 -3.30 2.63
C VAL A 430 13.56 -3.22 1.56
N ALA A 431 13.44 -2.31 0.61
CA ALA A 431 14.47 -2.12 -0.41
C ALA A 431 15.83 -1.71 0.20
N ASP A 432 15.83 -0.84 1.20
CA ASP A 432 17.04 -0.46 1.93
C ASP A 432 17.64 -1.65 2.69
N ALA A 433 16.81 -2.47 3.37
CA ALA A 433 17.27 -3.67 4.06
C ALA A 433 17.86 -4.73 3.11
N ILE A 434 17.41 -4.82 1.86
CA ILE A 434 18.03 -5.67 0.84
C ILE A 434 19.40 -5.12 0.44
N ILE A 435 19.54 -3.81 0.21
CA ILE A 435 20.83 -3.17 -0.06
C ILE A 435 21.84 -3.45 1.06
N GLU A 436 21.42 -3.26 2.32
CA GLU A 436 22.26 -3.53 3.50
C GLU A 436 22.70 -4.99 3.54
N GLN A 437 21.81 -5.93 3.24
CA GLN A 437 22.14 -7.34 3.19
C GLN A 437 23.15 -7.68 2.10
N LEU A 438 22.98 -7.13 0.89
CA LEU A 438 23.92 -7.35 -0.20
C LEU A 438 25.31 -6.81 0.14
N ALA A 439 25.39 -5.67 0.82
CA ALA A 439 26.64 -5.10 1.30
C ALA A 439 27.27 -5.97 2.42
N ALA A 440 26.48 -6.45 3.38
CA ALA A 440 26.94 -7.34 4.44
C ALA A 440 27.50 -8.67 3.91
N LEU A 441 26.98 -9.14 2.78
CA LEU A 441 27.48 -10.32 2.07
C LEU A 441 28.68 -10.02 1.14
N ASN A 442 29.18 -8.77 1.13
CA ASN A 442 30.23 -8.29 0.23
C ASN A 442 29.91 -8.49 -1.26
N LEU A 443 28.63 -8.44 -1.64
CA LEU A 443 28.19 -8.54 -3.03
C LEU A 443 28.16 -7.17 -3.72
N ILE A 444 27.98 -6.12 -2.93
CA ILE A 444 28.10 -4.73 -3.35
C ILE A 444 28.93 -3.97 -2.32
N GLN A 445 29.44 -2.80 -2.71
CA GLN A 445 29.97 -1.84 -1.74
C GLN A 445 28.82 -1.19 -0.97
N SER A 446 29.04 -0.90 0.31
CA SER A 446 28.09 -0.11 1.09
C SER A 446 27.89 1.25 0.42
N PRO A 447 26.64 1.63 0.09
CA PRO A 447 26.38 2.93 -0.52
C PRO A 447 26.81 4.06 0.41
N PRO A 448 27.34 5.18 -0.14
CA PRO A 448 27.57 6.35 0.68
C PRO A 448 26.23 6.91 1.21
N PRO A 449 26.25 7.60 2.37
CA PRO A 449 25.10 8.35 2.84
C PRO A 449 24.66 9.36 1.78
N GLN A 450 23.36 9.40 1.50
CA GLN A 450 22.76 10.29 0.50
C GLN A 450 21.35 10.65 0.92
N THR A 451 20.81 11.77 0.41
CA THR A 451 19.41 12.11 0.64
C THR A 451 18.48 11.11 -0.04
N ARG A 452 17.23 11.04 0.42
CA ARG A 452 16.24 10.14 -0.15
C ARG A 452 16.03 10.39 -1.65
N GLU A 453 16.09 11.63 -2.12
CA GLU A 453 15.93 11.95 -3.55
C GLU A 453 17.13 11.47 -4.39
N ASN A 454 18.35 11.66 -3.86
CA ASN A 454 19.58 11.25 -4.55
C ASN A 454 19.72 9.72 -4.66
N ALA A 455 19.04 8.98 -3.78
CA ALA A 455 18.95 7.52 -3.84
C ALA A 455 18.04 7.00 -4.97
N PHE A 456 17.23 7.86 -5.60
CA PHE A 456 16.23 7.52 -6.61
C PHE A 456 16.16 8.55 -7.76
N PRO A 457 17.29 8.92 -8.39
CA PRO A 457 17.34 10.05 -9.32
C PRO A 457 16.42 9.92 -10.54
N VAL A 458 16.20 8.72 -11.09
CA VAL A 458 15.30 8.52 -12.24
C VAL A 458 13.85 8.75 -11.83
N ALA A 459 13.43 8.25 -10.66
CA ALA A 459 12.07 8.49 -10.17
C ALA A 459 11.80 9.98 -9.93
N GLN A 460 12.81 10.73 -9.48
CA GLN A 460 12.73 12.18 -9.26
C GLN A 460 12.64 13.01 -10.54
N GLN A 461 12.98 12.45 -11.70
CA GLN A 461 12.92 13.14 -13.00
C GLN A 461 11.57 12.97 -13.70
N LEU A 462 10.66 12.14 -13.17
CA LEU A 462 9.36 11.91 -13.76
C LEU A 462 8.41 13.07 -13.43
N SER A 463 7.83 13.67 -14.46
CA SER A 463 6.86 14.75 -14.27
C SER A 463 5.48 14.22 -13.86
N LEU A 464 4.69 15.08 -13.20
CA LEU A 464 3.30 14.81 -12.87
C LEU A 464 2.49 14.38 -14.10
N ASN A 465 2.66 15.05 -15.24
CA ASN A 465 1.90 14.77 -16.46
C ASN A 465 2.22 13.38 -17.01
N GLU A 466 3.50 12.99 -17.07
CA GLU A 466 3.89 11.65 -17.53
C GLU A 466 3.27 10.57 -16.64
N ILE A 467 3.33 10.75 -15.32
CA ILE A 467 2.79 9.80 -14.35
C ILE A 467 1.28 9.72 -14.44
N VAL A 468 0.56 10.84 -14.48
CA VAL A 468 -0.91 10.87 -14.54
C VAL A 468 -1.40 10.26 -15.85
N SER A 469 -0.83 10.65 -17.00
CA SER A 469 -1.24 10.10 -18.30
C SER A 469 -1.04 8.58 -18.37
N TYR A 470 0.09 8.07 -17.86
CA TYR A 470 0.31 6.62 -17.81
C TYR A 470 -0.59 5.93 -16.78
N ALA A 471 -0.86 6.56 -15.64
CA ALA A 471 -1.75 6.03 -14.62
C ALA A 471 -3.21 5.93 -15.12
N GLU A 472 -3.71 6.92 -15.87
CA GLU A 472 -5.03 6.86 -16.50
C GLU A 472 -5.11 5.73 -17.52
N LYS A 473 -4.05 5.53 -18.32
CA LYS A 473 -3.94 4.38 -19.23
C LYS A 473 -4.02 3.06 -18.46
N LEU A 474 -3.26 2.92 -17.37
CA LEU A 474 -3.31 1.72 -16.51
C LEU A 474 -4.70 1.50 -15.90
N ALA A 475 -5.38 2.55 -15.44
CA ALA A 475 -6.72 2.45 -14.89
C ALA A 475 -7.71 1.92 -15.96
N ALA A 476 -7.68 2.50 -17.16
CA ALA A 476 -8.52 2.08 -18.29
C ALA A 476 -8.22 0.64 -18.73
N GLU A 477 -6.95 0.27 -18.92
CA GLU A 477 -6.54 -1.11 -19.29
C GLU A 477 -6.95 -2.15 -18.23
N ARG A 478 -6.95 -1.74 -16.96
CA ARG A 478 -7.40 -2.57 -15.85
C ARG A 478 -8.92 -2.49 -15.66
N GLY A 479 -9.67 -1.74 -16.45
CA GLY A 479 -11.13 -1.65 -16.36
C GLY A 479 -11.64 -0.91 -15.13
N PHE A 480 -10.92 0.11 -14.67
CA PHE A 480 -11.34 1.03 -13.62
C PHE A 480 -11.61 2.43 -14.20
N PRO A 481 -12.46 3.26 -13.55
CA PRO A 481 -12.60 4.66 -13.92
C PRO A 481 -11.25 5.39 -13.86
N THR A 482 -10.95 6.18 -14.88
CA THR A 482 -9.69 6.97 -14.95
C THR A 482 -9.57 7.97 -13.81
N SER A 483 -10.70 8.39 -13.22
CA SER A 483 -10.74 9.25 -12.04
C SER A 483 -9.93 8.67 -10.87
N LEU A 484 -9.82 7.34 -10.70
CA LEU A 484 -9.00 6.75 -9.64
C LEU A 484 -7.48 7.00 -9.81
N ALA A 485 -7.05 7.38 -11.01
CA ALA A 485 -5.67 7.75 -11.32
C ALA A 485 -5.39 9.25 -11.24
N ARG A 486 -6.42 10.09 -11.17
CA ARG A 486 -6.30 11.55 -11.17
C ARG A 486 -6.01 12.10 -9.77
N PRO A 487 -5.26 13.21 -9.65
CA PRO A 487 -5.02 13.89 -8.38
C PRO A 487 -6.30 14.46 -7.76
N ILE A 488 -6.33 14.46 -6.43
CA ILE A 488 -7.16 15.33 -5.60
C ILE A 488 -6.24 16.22 -4.79
N GLY A 489 -6.66 17.48 -4.61
CA GLY A 489 -5.89 18.49 -3.90
C GLY A 489 -4.72 19.00 -4.73
N HIS A 490 -4.02 19.98 -4.16
CA HIS A 490 -2.89 20.65 -4.77
C HIS A 490 -1.65 20.57 -3.88
#